data_AF-A0A4Q2YW43-F1
#
_entry.id   AF-A0A4Q2YW43-F1
#
_cell.length_a   1.000
_cell.length_b   1.000
_cell.length_c   1.000
_cell.angle_alpha   90.00
_cell.angle_beta   90.00
_cell.angle_gamma   90.00
#
_symmetry.space_group_name_H-M   'P 1'
#
loop_
_entity.id
_entity.type
_entity.pdbx_description
1 polymer ?
#
loop_
_entity_poly.entity_id
_entity_poly.type
_entity_poly.pdbx_seq_one_letter_code
_entity_poly.pdbx_strand_id
1 'polypeptide(L)'
;MSTPTSPVWHPFTQHGLGDPIPLISHAKDARLYDAQDNSWIDAISSWWVTTHGHAHPRIMAAIRAQSEQLDQLIFAGWTHEPAETLAAELIR
;
A
#
# COMPACT_ATOMS: atom_id res chain seq x y z
N MET A 1 0.05 2.97 -33.15
CA MET A 1 -1.11 3.29 -32.28
C MET A 1 -0.56 4.03 -31.08
N SER A 2 -1.03 5.25 -30.79
CA SER A 2 -0.58 5.99 -29.60
C SER A 2 -0.95 5.18 -28.37
N THR A 3 0.01 4.90 -27.50
CA THR A 3 -0.28 4.33 -26.18
C THR A 3 -1.28 5.27 -25.49
N PRO A 4 -2.40 4.78 -24.95
CA PRO A 4 -3.36 5.64 -24.27
C PRO A 4 -2.65 6.35 -23.11
N THR A 5 -2.81 7.68 -23.06
CA THR A 5 -2.28 8.49 -21.97
C THR A 5 -2.93 8.06 -20.65
N SER A 6 -2.14 7.83 -19.61
CA SER A 6 -2.67 7.51 -18.27
C SER A 6 -3.69 8.59 -17.86
N PRO A 7 -4.90 8.22 -17.40
CA PRO A 7 -5.88 9.17 -16.89
C PRO A 7 -5.55 9.64 -15.47
N VAL A 8 -4.51 9.08 -14.84
CA VAL A 8 -4.14 9.37 -13.45
C VAL A 8 -3.29 10.64 -13.38
N TRP A 9 -3.65 11.58 -12.50
CA TRP A 9 -2.77 12.68 -12.13
C TRP A 9 -1.80 12.20 -11.05
N HIS A 10 -0.57 11.88 -11.45
CA HIS A 10 0.44 11.36 -10.53
C HIS A 10 1.02 12.48 -9.63
N PRO A 11 1.09 12.27 -8.29
CA PRO A 11 1.67 13.25 -7.40
C PRO A 11 3.16 13.48 -7.72
N PHE A 12 3.63 14.71 -7.55
CA PHE A 12 5.04 15.09 -7.78
C PHE A 12 5.62 14.67 -9.15
N THR A 13 4.78 14.54 -10.19
CA THR A 13 5.18 14.10 -11.53
C THR A 13 4.99 15.23 -12.56
N GLN A 14 6.02 15.50 -13.37
CA GLN A 14 5.93 16.46 -14.47
C GLN A 14 5.36 15.80 -15.73
N HIS A 15 4.03 15.83 -15.85
CA HIS A 15 3.32 15.17 -16.96
C HIS A 15 3.64 15.78 -18.33
N GLY A 16 4.10 17.03 -18.40
CA GLY A 16 4.46 17.69 -19.67
C GLY A 16 5.69 17.10 -20.37
N LEU A 17 6.52 16.30 -19.68
CA LEU A 17 7.68 15.65 -20.27
C LEU A 17 7.32 14.39 -21.08
N GLY A 18 6.17 13.75 -20.77
CA GLY A 18 5.77 12.50 -21.41
C GLY A 18 6.65 11.31 -21.06
N ASP A 19 7.42 11.39 -19.97
CA ASP A 19 8.24 10.27 -19.49
C ASP A 19 7.36 9.05 -19.17
N PRO A 20 7.81 7.83 -19.49
CA PRO A 20 7.05 6.63 -19.18
C PRO A 20 6.96 6.43 -17.67
N ILE A 21 5.75 6.11 -17.19
CA ILE A 21 5.50 5.77 -15.80
C ILE A 21 5.58 4.24 -15.68
N PRO A 22 6.51 3.68 -14.88
CA PRO A 22 6.62 2.24 -14.71
C PRO A 22 5.33 1.65 -14.12
N LEU A 23 4.81 0.60 -14.75
CA LEU A 23 3.66 -0.15 -14.25
C LEU A 23 4.14 -1.33 -13.40
N ILE A 24 3.97 -1.22 -12.09
CA ILE A 24 4.29 -2.29 -11.13
C ILE A 24 3.07 -3.22 -11.01
N SER A 25 3.29 -4.53 -11.15
CA SER A 25 2.26 -5.57 -11.09
C SER A 25 2.08 -6.11 -9.68
N HIS A 26 3.18 -6.30 -8.93
CA HIS A 26 3.17 -6.80 -7.57
C HIS A 26 4.44 -6.38 -6.82
N ALA A 27 4.44 -6.61 -5.50
CA ALA A 27 5.56 -6.31 -4.63
C ALA A 27 5.67 -7.38 -3.54
N LYS A 28 6.89 -7.67 -3.11
CA LYS A 28 7.18 -8.64 -2.04
C LYS A 28 8.48 -8.26 -1.36
N ASP A 29 8.48 -8.33 -0.03
CA ASP A 29 9.65 -7.98 0.79
C ASP A 29 10.11 -6.55 0.44
N ALA A 30 11.38 -6.33 0.13
CA ALA A 30 11.90 -5.03 -0.26
C ALA A 30 11.90 -4.79 -1.79
N ARG A 31 11.04 -5.48 -2.57
CA ARG A 31 11.11 -5.45 -4.04
C ARG A 31 9.77 -5.17 -4.72
N LEU A 32 9.84 -4.42 -5.81
CA LEU A 32 8.75 -4.14 -6.75
C LEU A 32 9.00 -4.91 -8.05
N TYR A 33 7.93 -5.39 -8.69
CA TYR A 33 7.98 -6.20 -9.91
C TYR A 33 7.01 -5.67 -10.96
N ASP A 34 7.42 -5.59 -12.22
CA ASP A 34 6.50 -5.33 -13.34
C ASP A 34 5.80 -6.62 -13.82
N ALA A 35 5.03 -6.57 -14.91
CA ALA A 35 4.32 -7.73 -15.44
C ALA A 35 5.23 -8.71 -16.22
N GLN A 36 6.51 -8.36 -16.40
CA GLN A 36 7.55 -9.17 -17.05
C GLN A 36 8.58 -9.70 -16.04
N ASP A 37 8.28 -9.58 -14.73
CA ASP A 37 9.16 -9.94 -13.60
C ASP A 37 10.49 -9.15 -13.53
N ASN A 38 10.65 -8.06 -14.28
CA ASN A 38 11.72 -7.11 -13.99
C ASN A 38 11.46 -6.48 -12.63
N SER A 39 12.53 -6.19 -11.90
CA SER A 39 12.36 -5.84 -10.50
C SER A 39 13.43 -4.92 -9.93
N TRP A 40 12.99 -4.12 -8.97
CA TRP A 40 13.76 -3.06 -8.33
C TRP A 40 13.72 -3.24 -6.82
N ILE A 41 14.81 -2.87 -6.16
CA ILE A 41 14.81 -2.74 -4.70
C ILE A 41 14.08 -1.43 -4.36
N ASP A 42 13.06 -1.52 -3.51
CA ASP A 42 12.46 -0.36 -2.89
C ASP A 42 13.36 0.16 -1.76
N ALA A 43 14.31 1.01 -2.14
CA ALA A 43 15.32 1.58 -1.25
C ALA A 43 14.81 2.76 -0.41
N ILE A 44 13.53 3.13 -0.54
CA ILE A 44 12.92 4.26 0.18
C ILE A 44 11.66 3.87 0.96
N SER A 45 11.40 2.56 1.08
CA SER A 45 10.20 2.00 1.73
C SER A 45 8.91 2.64 1.23
N SER A 46 8.82 2.87 -0.08
CA SER A 46 7.67 3.45 -0.78
C SER A 46 7.12 4.68 -0.07
N TRP A 47 7.97 5.70 0.02
CA TRP A 47 7.69 6.93 0.78
C TRP A 47 7.67 6.71 2.31
N TRP A 48 8.66 5.95 2.80
CA TRP A 48 8.96 5.76 4.23
C TRP A 48 7.87 5.02 5.03
N VAL A 49 6.89 4.38 4.38
CA VAL A 49 5.75 3.74 5.07
C VAL A 49 5.79 2.22 5.07
N THR A 50 6.55 1.58 4.18
CA THR A 50 6.59 0.11 4.05
C THR A 50 7.68 -0.52 4.92
N THR A 51 7.62 -0.30 6.23
CA THR A 51 8.67 -0.72 7.19
C THR A 51 8.84 -2.24 7.28
N HIS A 52 7.76 -3.01 7.21
CA HIS A 52 7.78 -4.47 7.35
C HIS A 52 7.95 -5.21 6.02
N GLY A 53 8.24 -4.49 4.93
CA GLY A 53 8.25 -5.04 3.58
C GLY A 53 6.86 -5.13 2.96
N HIS A 54 6.84 -5.17 1.64
CA HIS A 54 5.63 -5.27 0.82
C HIS A 54 4.94 -6.61 1.02
N ALA A 55 3.61 -6.57 1.06
CA ALA A 55 2.74 -7.75 1.16
C ALA A 55 3.08 -8.70 2.34
N HIS A 56 3.50 -8.15 3.48
CA HIS A 56 3.89 -8.95 4.65
C HIS A 56 2.77 -9.91 5.07
N PRO A 57 2.99 -11.25 5.08
CA PRO A 57 1.90 -12.24 5.18
C PRO A 57 0.99 -12.07 6.40
N ARG A 58 1.58 -11.77 7.57
CA ARG A 58 0.81 -11.56 8.81
C ARG A 58 -0.09 -10.31 8.74
N ILE A 59 0.37 -9.23 8.10
CA ILE A 59 -0.38 -7.98 8.01
C ILE A 59 -1.53 -8.16 7.02
N MET A 60 -1.25 -8.75 5.85
CA MET A 60 -2.27 -9.02 4.84
C MET A 60 -3.36 -9.97 5.34
N ALA A 61 -2.99 -11.00 6.11
CA ALA A 61 -3.96 -11.91 6.73
C ALA A 61 -4.86 -11.19 7.74
N ALA A 62 -4.28 -10.33 8.60
CA ALA A 62 -5.06 -9.55 9.58
C ALA A 62 -6.02 -8.56 8.92
N ILE A 63 -5.56 -7.83 7.89
CA ILE A 63 -6.41 -6.90 7.12
C ILE A 63 -7.59 -7.66 6.48
N ARG A 64 -7.33 -8.80 5.83
CA ARG A 64 -8.38 -9.62 5.20
C ARG A 64 -9.41 -10.08 6.22
N ALA A 65 -8.96 -10.69 7.31
CA ALA A 65 -9.85 -11.20 8.34
C ALA A 65 -10.72 -10.09 8.95
N GLN A 66 -10.14 -8.92 9.22
CA GLN A 66 -10.88 -7.79 9.75
C GLN A 66 -11.90 -7.26 8.74
N SER A 67 -11.53 -7.12 7.46
CA SER A 67 -12.44 -6.63 6.41
C SER A 67 -13.65 -7.52 6.16
N GLU A 68 -13.56 -8.81 6.48
CA GLU A 68 -14.69 -9.76 6.40
C GLU A 68 -15.63 -9.63 7.61
N GLN A 69 -15.18 -9.03 8.72
CA GLN A 69 -15.99 -8.84 9.93
C GLN A 69 -16.55 -7.43 10.04
N LEU A 70 -15.73 -6.43 9.76
CA LEU A 70 -16.05 -5.01 9.93
C LEU A 70 -15.02 -4.17 9.16
N ASP A 71 -15.50 -3.42 8.19
CA ASP A 71 -14.71 -2.48 7.38
C ASP A 71 -14.55 -1.12 8.08
N GLN A 72 -15.66 -0.51 8.49
CA GLN A 72 -15.67 0.81 9.12
C GLN A 72 -16.94 1.00 9.97
N LEU A 73 -16.78 1.61 11.14
CA LEU A 73 -17.87 2.29 11.84
C LEU A 73 -17.44 3.67 12.28
N ILE A 74 -18.41 4.55 12.52
CA ILE A 74 -18.15 5.85 13.13
C ILE A 74 -17.73 5.66 14.59
N PHE A 75 -16.57 6.17 14.96
CA PHE A 75 -16.00 6.04 16.31
C PHE A 75 -16.63 7.01 17.35
N ALA A 76 -17.67 7.76 16.96
CA ALA A 76 -18.34 8.75 17.80
C ALA A 76 -19.27 8.06 18.83
N GLY A 77 -18.70 7.60 19.95
CA GLY A 77 -19.40 6.88 21.01
C GLY A 77 -19.46 5.36 20.80
N TRP A 78 -18.70 4.84 19.83
CA TRP A 78 -18.57 3.42 19.55
C TRP A 78 -17.09 3.03 19.46
N THR A 79 -16.79 1.75 19.69
CA THR A 79 -15.44 1.19 19.59
C THR A 79 -15.46 -0.21 18.98
N HIS A 80 -14.29 -0.79 18.74
CA HIS A 80 -14.11 -2.19 18.33
C HIS A 80 -12.82 -2.77 18.92
N GLU A 81 -12.78 -4.10 19.07
CA GLU A 81 -11.67 -4.80 19.74
C GLU A 81 -10.28 -4.44 19.18
N PRO A 82 -10.04 -4.38 17.85
CA PRO A 82 -8.71 -4.04 17.34
C PRO A 82 -8.19 -2.66 17.77
N ALA A 83 -9.08 -1.68 17.96
CA ALA A 83 -8.68 -0.33 18.36
C ALA A 83 -8.30 -0.29 19.85
N GLU A 84 -9.10 -0.92 20.72
CA GLU A 84 -8.80 -1.03 22.16
C GLU A 84 -7.49 -1.78 22.39
N THR A 85 -7.29 -2.91 21.70
CA THR A 85 -6.07 -3.72 21.79
C THR A 85 -4.85 -2.92 21.35
N LEU A 86 -4.92 -2.20 20.22
CA LEU A 86 -3.81 -1.37 19.77
C LEU A 86 -3.52 -0.21 20.74
N ALA A 87 -4.55 0.48 21.21
CA ALA A 87 -4.40 1.61 22.13
C ALA A 87 -3.71 1.17 23.44
N ALA A 88 -4.10 0.02 23.99
CA ALA A 88 -3.49 -0.56 25.18
C ALA A 88 -2.00 -0.91 24.98
N GLU A 89 -1.64 -1.47 23.82
CA GLU A 89 -0.25 -1.82 23.51
C GLU A 89 0.63 -0.60 23.24
N LEU A 90 0.08 0.50 22.69
CA LEU A 90 0.84 1.73 22.41
C LEU A 90 1.21 2.52 23.66
N ILE A 91 0.39 2.47 24.71
CA ILE A 91 0.63 3.19 25.98
C ILE A 91 1.29 2.31 27.05
N ARG A 92 1.70 1.10 26.66
CA ARG A 92 2.29 0.12 27.57
C ARG A 92 3.68 0.53 28.06
#